data_AF-A0A842U9E4-F1
#
_entry.id   AF-A0A842U9E4-F1
#
_cell.length_a   1.000
_cell.length_b   1.000
_cell.length_c   1.000
_cell.angle_alpha   90.00
_cell.angle_beta   90.00
_cell.angle_gamma   90.00
#
_symmetry.space_group_name_H-M   'P 1'
#
loop_
_entity.id
_entity.type
_entity.pdbx_description
1 polymer ?
#
loop_
_entity_poly.entity_id
_entity_poly.type
_entity_poly.pdbx_seq_one_letter_code
_entity_poly.pdbx_strand_id
1 'polypeptide(L)'
;MRRRQIRSNGAENKRKEKYRAVVDDNTSLSIYDKGDRSYCIIRRDLAKEYDIEVQASEAPIINKILSDPDPYESSLADVKILEEEVFPVADAIKTVFGETKELDLFAIKLAIGGSKNDYVSIDETDLKKYDVKPTLGGLMDFIKENKESILGFLDREYINEEGNVIYLSSGKKSITDNIYSLKLKILASMQQRGFFLQQEHKYYGPQLYIIIESKTTDDDKLFAFLKELEIDWELIFFRRRLAIHDWTEIECEKNSENLKNYLRTKHETLNYFDVNNITRLVIKNNLPFIVADKMASLLYQMKSDRSVQFQEDSYSITLKKAEIAAAARLACAYLGIQTEVEFDQDISMADILKYEEELTNM
;
A
#
# COMPACT_ATOMS: atom_id res chain seq x y z
N MET A 1 24.02 -2.21 48.12
CA MET A 1 24.07 -1.52 46.81
C MET A 1 24.55 -2.49 45.73
N ARG A 2 23.65 -3.00 44.88
CA ARG A 2 23.99 -3.77 43.68
C ARG A 2 23.53 -2.97 42.47
N ARG A 3 24.49 -2.56 41.62
CA ARG A 3 24.24 -1.83 40.37
C ARG A 3 23.41 -2.70 39.43
N ARG A 4 22.24 -2.19 39.04
CA ARG A 4 21.35 -2.79 38.05
C ARG A 4 21.99 -2.56 36.67
N GLN A 5 22.50 -3.63 36.04
CA GLN A 5 22.88 -3.60 34.64
C GLN A 5 21.62 -3.38 33.79
N ILE A 6 21.56 -2.24 33.10
CA ILE A 6 20.61 -2.00 32.03
C ILE A 6 21.06 -2.90 30.88
N ARG A 7 20.32 -3.99 30.63
CA ARG A 7 20.47 -4.77 29.40
C ARG A 7 20.11 -3.84 28.24
N SER A 8 21.09 -3.56 27.39
CA SER A 8 20.86 -2.98 26.08
C SER A 8 19.93 -3.90 25.29
N ASN A 9 18.68 -3.49 25.11
CA ASN A 9 17.77 -4.07 24.13
C ASN A 9 18.30 -3.71 22.73
N GLY A 10 19.34 -4.41 22.30
CA GLY A 10 19.65 -4.58 20.88
C GLY A 10 18.69 -5.60 20.29
N ALA A 11 17.40 -5.25 20.25
CA ALA A 11 16.50 -5.89 19.30
C ALA A 11 16.71 -5.12 18.00
N GLU A 12 17.31 -5.77 17.02
CA GLU A 12 17.25 -5.34 15.63
C GLU A 12 15.79 -5.00 15.32
N ASN A 13 15.47 -3.71 15.22
CA ASN A 13 14.25 -3.27 14.58
C ASN A 13 14.38 -3.67 13.11
N LYS A 14 14.03 -4.92 12.76
CA LYS A 14 13.59 -5.24 11.40
C LYS A 14 12.54 -4.18 11.07
N ARG A 15 12.88 -3.23 10.20
CA ARG A 15 12.01 -2.13 9.83
C ARG A 15 10.68 -2.75 9.40
N LYS A 16 9.60 -2.43 10.11
CA LYS A 16 8.25 -2.81 9.69
C LYS A 16 7.98 -2.05 8.42
N GLU A 17 8.14 -2.70 7.28
CA GLU A 17 7.69 -2.11 6.02
C GLU A 17 6.16 -2.11 6.03
N LYS A 18 5.62 -0.91 5.89
CA LYS A 18 4.19 -0.66 5.76
C LYS A 18 4.00 0.12 4.49
N TYR A 19 3.18 -0.42 3.61
CA TYR A 19 2.81 0.18 2.34
C TYR A 19 1.29 0.35 2.28
N ARG A 20 0.84 1.45 1.68
CA ARG A 20 -0.57 1.69 1.40
C ARG A 20 -0.69 2.37 0.04
N ALA A 21 -1.61 1.85 -0.77
CA ALA A 21 -2.05 2.42 -2.03
C ALA A 21 -3.56 2.68 -1.97
N VAL A 22 -3.99 3.79 -2.55
CA VAL A 22 -5.38 4.02 -2.90
C VAL A 22 -5.49 3.64 -4.37
N VAL A 23 -6.31 2.63 -4.66
CA VAL A 23 -6.47 2.08 -6.02
C VAL A 23 -7.46 2.94 -6.78
N ASP A 24 -8.60 3.22 -6.15
CA ASP A 24 -9.69 4.08 -6.62
C ASP A 24 -10.36 4.78 -5.42
N ASP A 25 -11.49 5.44 -5.64
CA ASP A 25 -12.21 6.21 -4.61
C ASP A 25 -12.65 5.35 -3.40
N ASN A 26 -12.84 4.04 -3.60
CA ASN A 26 -13.46 3.13 -2.65
C ASN A 26 -12.53 1.97 -2.26
N THR A 27 -11.53 1.66 -3.08
CA THR A 27 -10.61 0.54 -2.88
C THR A 27 -9.22 1.00 -2.46
N SER A 28 -8.68 0.36 -1.43
CA SER A 28 -7.31 0.56 -1.00
C SER A 28 -6.60 -0.77 -0.76
N LEU A 29 -5.33 -0.81 -1.12
CA LEU A 29 -4.44 -1.94 -0.88
C LEU A 29 -3.40 -1.54 0.16
N SER A 30 -3.12 -2.41 1.11
CA SER A 30 -2.10 -2.16 2.13
C SER A 30 -1.29 -3.41 2.37
N ILE A 31 0.03 -3.27 2.47
CA ILE A 31 0.95 -4.36 2.75
C ILE A 31 1.67 -4.08 4.07
N TYR A 32 1.75 -5.09 4.93
CA TYR A 32 2.36 -4.98 6.24
C TYR A 32 3.24 -6.19 6.52
N ASP A 33 4.51 -5.94 6.83
CA ASP A 33 5.41 -7.00 7.29
C ASP A 33 5.47 -7.04 8.81
N LYS A 34 5.22 -8.21 9.38
CA LYS A 34 5.27 -8.46 10.82
C LYS A 34 5.97 -9.78 11.11
N GLY A 35 7.24 -9.68 11.52
CA GLY A 35 8.07 -10.85 11.77
C GLY A 35 8.46 -11.50 10.44
N ASP A 36 8.15 -12.78 10.28
CA ASP A 36 8.41 -13.55 9.05
C ASP A 36 7.14 -13.73 8.21
N ARG A 37 6.13 -12.86 8.41
CA ARG A 37 4.87 -12.87 7.67
C ARG A 37 4.62 -11.52 7.05
N SER A 38 4.04 -11.55 5.86
CA SER A 38 3.46 -10.40 5.19
C SER A 38 1.95 -10.49 5.15
N TYR A 39 1.30 -9.34 5.24
CA TYR A 39 -0.14 -9.20 5.18
C TYR A 39 -0.49 -8.25 4.04
N CYS A 40 -1.11 -8.76 2.99
CA CYS A 40 -1.75 -7.95 1.96
C CYS A 40 -3.23 -7.80 2.32
N ILE A 41 -3.68 -6.56 2.50
CA ILE A 41 -5.03 -6.20 2.90
C ILE A 41 -5.64 -5.33 1.82
N ILE A 42 -6.68 -5.84 1.18
CA ILE A 42 -7.53 -5.08 0.26
C ILE A 42 -8.77 -4.67 1.06
N ARG A 43 -9.07 -3.37 1.06
CA ARG A 43 -10.24 -2.79 1.73
C ARG A 43 -11.05 -2.02 0.70
N ARG A 44 -12.32 -2.39 0.54
CA ARG A 44 -13.30 -1.67 -0.28
C ARG A 44 -14.38 -1.05 0.60
N ASP A 45 -14.64 0.24 0.39
CA ASP A 45 -15.66 1.00 1.09
C ASP A 45 -17.01 0.87 0.38
N LEU A 46 -17.93 0.11 0.96
CA LEU A 46 -19.23 -0.19 0.34
C LEU A 46 -20.26 0.91 0.61
N ALA A 47 -20.00 1.78 1.60
CA ALA A 47 -20.94 2.79 2.05
C ALA A 47 -21.23 3.89 1.02
N LYS A 48 -20.39 4.00 -0.01
CA LYS A 48 -20.54 4.98 -1.07
C LYS A 48 -21.35 4.47 -2.26
N GLU A 49 -21.41 3.16 -2.44
CA GLU A 49 -22.02 2.51 -3.60
C GLU A 49 -23.38 1.88 -3.28
N TYR A 50 -23.60 1.50 -2.02
CA TYR A 50 -24.79 0.78 -1.59
C TYR A 50 -25.56 1.54 -0.51
N ASP A 51 -26.89 1.46 -0.58
CA ASP A 51 -27.77 2.01 0.44
C ASP A 51 -27.67 1.17 1.72
N ILE A 52 -27.38 1.86 2.84
CA ILE A 52 -27.36 1.26 4.18
C ILE A 52 -28.40 1.97 5.01
N GLU A 53 -29.44 1.23 5.38
CA GLU A 53 -30.45 1.74 6.28
C GLU A 53 -30.10 1.36 7.71
N VAL A 54 -29.81 2.38 8.51
CA VAL A 54 -29.65 2.22 9.96
C VAL A 54 -30.98 2.55 10.61
N GLN A 55 -31.64 1.53 11.17
CA GLN A 55 -32.79 1.70 12.03
C GLN A 55 -32.34 1.65 13.49
N ALA A 56 -32.31 2.82 14.13
CA ALA A 56 -32.17 2.89 15.58
C ALA A 56 -33.46 2.37 16.22
N SER A 57 -33.37 1.27 16.97
CA SER A 57 -34.50 0.69 17.72
C SER A 57 -34.34 1.01 19.20
N GLU A 58 -35.46 1.11 19.93
CA GLU A 58 -35.43 1.14 21.40
C GLU A 58 -34.90 -0.20 21.93
N ALA A 59 -34.18 -0.16 23.06
CA ALA A 59 -33.66 -1.36 23.71
C ALA A 59 -34.79 -2.36 24.03
N PRO A 60 -34.65 -3.66 23.68
CA PRO A 60 -35.62 -4.69 23.97
C PRO A 60 -36.08 -4.65 25.42
N ILE A 61 -37.39 -4.72 25.64
CA ILE A 61 -37.97 -4.76 26.99
C ILE A 61 -37.38 -5.93 27.80
N ILE A 62 -37.00 -7.01 27.12
CA ILE A 62 -36.39 -8.21 27.72
C ILE A 62 -35.04 -7.92 28.39
N ASN A 63 -34.34 -6.83 28.01
CA ASN A 63 -33.11 -6.38 28.66
C ASN A 63 -33.32 -5.90 30.09
N LYS A 64 -34.57 -5.62 30.48
CA LYS A 64 -34.91 -5.35 31.88
C LYS A 64 -34.94 -6.61 32.74
N ILE A 65 -34.87 -7.79 32.11
CA ILE A 65 -35.11 -9.09 32.73
C ILE A 65 -33.88 -10.00 32.58
N LEU A 66 -33.07 -9.84 31.53
CA LEU A 66 -31.86 -10.62 31.30
C LEU A 66 -30.68 -10.13 32.15
N SER A 67 -29.84 -11.07 32.60
CA SER A 67 -28.56 -10.76 33.26
C SER A 67 -27.54 -10.18 32.29
N ASP A 68 -27.62 -10.59 31.03
CA ASP A 68 -26.84 -10.06 29.90
C ASP A 68 -27.84 -9.45 28.91
N PRO A 69 -27.82 -8.12 28.69
CA PRO A 69 -28.82 -7.46 27.87
C PRO A 69 -28.78 -7.96 26.43
N ASP A 70 -29.95 -8.22 25.85
CA ASP A 70 -30.05 -8.49 24.43
C ASP A 70 -29.72 -7.22 23.63
N PRO A 71 -28.92 -7.34 22.59
CA PRO A 71 -28.47 -6.20 21.81
C PRO A 71 -29.59 -5.44 21.06
N TYR A 72 -29.32 -4.18 20.67
CA TYR A 72 -30.26 -3.34 19.90
C TYR A 72 -29.58 -2.29 19.02
N GLU A 73 -29.89 -2.38 17.74
CA GLU A 73 -29.76 -1.42 16.63
C GLU A 73 -29.77 -2.31 15.38
N SER A 74 -30.70 -2.08 14.44
CA SER A 74 -30.81 -2.89 13.23
C SER A 74 -30.28 -2.11 12.03
N SER A 75 -29.15 -2.53 11.50
CA SER A 75 -28.67 -2.07 10.20
C SER A 75 -29.09 -3.08 9.14
N LEU A 76 -29.75 -2.62 8.07
CA LEU A 76 -30.01 -3.42 6.88
C LEU A 76 -29.13 -2.91 5.73
N ALA A 77 -28.24 -3.77 5.23
CA ALA A 77 -27.42 -3.47 4.05
C ALA A 77 -27.82 -4.37 2.88
N ASP A 78 -27.85 -3.82 1.66
CA ASP A 78 -28.36 -4.48 0.45
C ASP A 78 -27.71 -5.86 0.20
N VAL A 79 -28.55 -6.86 -0.13
CA VAL A 79 -28.11 -8.21 -0.52
C VAL A 79 -27.22 -8.19 -1.77
N LYS A 80 -27.33 -7.18 -2.63
CA LYS A 80 -26.47 -7.01 -3.81
C LYS A 80 -25.00 -6.97 -3.47
N ILE A 81 -24.62 -6.54 -2.26
CA ILE A 81 -23.23 -6.61 -1.79
C ILE A 81 -22.71 -8.06 -1.86
N LEU A 82 -23.52 -9.08 -1.56
CA LEU A 82 -23.09 -10.47 -1.72
C LEU A 82 -22.84 -10.81 -3.19
N GLU A 83 -23.75 -10.41 -4.06
CA GLU A 83 -23.72 -10.74 -5.49
C GLU A 83 -22.61 -10.02 -6.26
N GLU A 84 -22.42 -8.73 -5.98
CA GLU A 84 -21.55 -7.82 -6.73
C GLU A 84 -20.14 -7.70 -6.11
N GLU A 85 -19.99 -7.99 -4.81
CA GLU A 85 -18.71 -7.80 -4.10
C GLU A 85 -18.12 -9.11 -3.57
N VAL A 86 -18.94 -9.99 -2.98
CA VAL A 86 -18.43 -11.19 -2.31
C VAL A 86 -18.25 -12.35 -3.28
N PHE A 87 -19.24 -12.60 -4.14
CA PHE A 87 -19.19 -13.71 -5.09
C PHE A 87 -18.08 -13.57 -6.14
N PRO A 88 -17.79 -12.38 -6.71
CA PRO A 88 -16.66 -12.21 -7.62
C PRO A 88 -15.32 -12.54 -6.95
N VAL A 89 -15.15 -12.21 -5.67
CA VAL A 89 -13.94 -12.60 -4.92
C VAL A 89 -13.87 -14.11 -4.72
N ALA A 90 -15.01 -14.76 -4.45
CA ALA A 90 -15.07 -16.22 -4.33
C ALA A 90 -14.68 -16.91 -5.65
N ASP A 91 -15.16 -16.38 -6.78
CA ASP A 91 -14.86 -16.89 -8.11
C ASP A 91 -13.38 -16.65 -8.46
N ALA A 92 -12.84 -15.46 -8.18
CA ALA A 92 -11.41 -15.15 -8.35
C ALA A 92 -10.51 -16.12 -7.57
N ILE A 93 -10.90 -16.51 -6.34
CA ILE A 93 -10.16 -17.49 -5.54
C ILE A 93 -10.14 -18.86 -6.24
N LYS A 94 -11.28 -19.31 -6.76
CA LYS A 94 -11.37 -20.59 -7.48
C LYS A 94 -10.54 -20.56 -8.77
N THR A 95 -10.58 -19.46 -9.51
CA THR A 95 -9.81 -19.26 -10.75
C THR A 95 -8.31 -19.33 -10.50
N VAL A 96 -7.81 -18.64 -9.46
CA VAL A 96 -6.35 -18.50 -9.24
C VAL A 96 -5.76 -19.62 -8.39
N PHE A 97 -6.47 -20.07 -7.36
CA PHE A 97 -5.97 -21.06 -6.39
C PHE A 97 -6.53 -22.47 -6.61
N GLY A 98 -7.58 -22.61 -7.43
CA GLY A 98 -8.25 -23.87 -7.77
C GLY A 98 -9.50 -24.13 -6.92
N GLU A 99 -10.42 -24.95 -7.43
CA GLU A 99 -11.72 -25.23 -6.79
C GLU A 99 -11.62 -25.81 -5.38
N THR A 100 -10.55 -26.56 -5.09
CA THR A 100 -10.31 -27.16 -3.76
C THR A 100 -10.02 -26.14 -2.67
N LYS A 101 -9.84 -24.86 -3.02
CA LYS A 101 -9.49 -23.77 -2.10
C LYS A 101 -10.68 -22.87 -1.73
N GLU A 102 -11.89 -23.41 -1.86
CA GLU A 102 -13.12 -22.77 -1.39
C GLU A 102 -13.02 -22.31 0.08
N LEU A 103 -13.58 -21.12 0.36
CA LEU A 103 -13.57 -20.54 1.70
C LEU A 103 -14.63 -21.17 2.59
N ASP A 104 -14.23 -21.51 3.82
CA ASP A 104 -15.13 -21.97 4.85
C ASP A 104 -15.92 -20.77 5.41
N LEU A 105 -17.23 -20.93 5.61
CA LEU A 105 -18.09 -19.89 6.18
C LEU A 105 -18.06 -19.97 7.70
N PHE A 106 -17.55 -18.91 8.35
CA PHE A 106 -17.44 -18.85 9.81
C PHE A 106 -18.60 -18.11 10.46
N ALA A 107 -19.05 -17.01 9.84
CA ALA A 107 -20.17 -16.22 10.34
C ALA A 107 -20.90 -15.54 9.18
N ILE A 108 -22.21 -15.46 9.28
CA ILE A 108 -23.07 -14.67 8.40
C ILE A 108 -24.26 -14.14 9.21
N LYS A 109 -24.71 -12.91 8.94
CA LYS A 109 -25.95 -12.38 9.52
C LYS A 109 -26.87 -11.84 8.42
N LEU A 110 -28.01 -12.49 8.19
CA LEU A 110 -28.97 -12.16 7.13
C LEU A 110 -30.36 -11.83 7.69
N ALA A 111 -31.09 -10.98 6.98
CA ALA A 111 -32.54 -10.85 7.10
C ALA A 111 -33.23 -11.57 5.93
N ILE A 112 -34.18 -12.45 6.25
CA ILE A 112 -35.03 -13.15 5.27
C ILE A 112 -36.49 -12.84 5.57
N GLY A 113 -37.24 -12.36 4.58
CA GLY A 113 -38.63 -11.96 4.74
C GLY A 113 -39.22 -11.35 3.48
N GLY A 114 -40.51 -10.98 3.57
CA GLY A 114 -41.22 -10.32 2.46
C GLY A 114 -41.02 -8.81 2.42
N SER A 115 -40.66 -8.18 3.54
CA SER A 115 -40.45 -6.72 3.61
C SER A 115 -39.60 -6.30 4.80
N LYS A 116 -39.17 -5.02 4.82
CA LYS A 116 -38.46 -4.41 5.95
C LYS A 116 -39.23 -4.41 7.28
N ASN A 117 -40.54 -4.66 7.24
CA ASN A 117 -41.39 -4.76 8.43
C ASN A 117 -41.83 -6.21 8.73
N ASP A 118 -41.39 -7.18 7.92
CA ASP A 118 -41.78 -8.58 7.99
C ASP A 118 -40.61 -9.46 7.54
N TYR A 119 -39.69 -9.69 8.48
CA TYR A 119 -38.51 -10.51 8.29
C TYR A 119 -38.07 -11.24 9.56
N VAL A 120 -37.28 -12.29 9.37
CA VAL A 120 -36.57 -13.04 10.41
C VAL A 120 -35.07 -12.97 10.17
N SER A 121 -34.29 -13.03 11.25
CA SER A 121 -32.83 -13.10 11.19
C SER A 121 -32.36 -14.54 11.04
N ILE A 122 -31.40 -14.79 10.16
CA ILE A 122 -30.75 -16.08 9.99
C ILE A 122 -29.23 -15.91 10.13
N ASP A 123 -28.61 -16.85 10.85
CA ASP A 123 -27.16 -16.93 11.02
C ASP A 123 -26.56 -18.22 10.46
N GLU A 124 -25.24 -18.41 10.57
CA GLU A 124 -24.57 -19.61 10.07
C GLU A 124 -25.03 -20.90 10.75
N THR A 125 -25.55 -20.82 11.98
CA THR A 125 -26.06 -22.00 12.69
C THR A 125 -27.39 -22.44 12.12
N ASP A 126 -28.24 -21.50 11.74
CA ASP A 126 -29.50 -21.77 11.08
C ASP A 126 -29.28 -22.34 9.67
N LEU A 127 -28.36 -21.78 8.88
CA LEU A 127 -28.00 -22.34 7.58
C LEU A 127 -27.57 -23.82 7.68
N LYS A 128 -26.78 -24.18 8.70
CA LYS A 128 -26.39 -25.58 8.95
C LYS A 128 -27.57 -26.47 9.31
N LYS A 129 -28.58 -25.97 10.03
CA LYS A 129 -29.81 -26.73 10.35
C LYS A 129 -30.64 -27.02 9.10
N TYR A 130 -30.57 -26.15 8.10
CA TYR A 130 -31.23 -26.30 6.80
C TYR A 130 -30.36 -27.04 5.76
N ASP A 131 -29.34 -27.80 6.20
CA ASP A 131 -28.44 -28.58 5.35
C ASP A 131 -27.65 -27.76 4.31
N VAL A 132 -27.49 -26.44 4.52
CA VAL A 132 -26.62 -25.61 3.69
C VAL A 132 -25.17 -25.91 4.03
N LYS A 133 -24.35 -26.17 3.01
CA LYS A 133 -22.91 -26.41 3.18
C LYS A 133 -22.26 -25.17 3.83
N PRO A 134 -21.45 -25.33 4.90
CA PRO A 134 -20.83 -24.21 5.61
C PRO A 134 -19.61 -23.65 4.85
N THR A 135 -19.80 -23.33 3.57
CA THR A 135 -18.80 -22.76 2.67
C THR A 135 -19.39 -21.54 1.98
N LEU A 136 -18.52 -20.70 1.40
CA LEU A 136 -18.98 -19.51 0.67
C LEU A 136 -19.79 -19.88 -0.59
N GLY A 137 -19.48 -21.02 -1.24
CA GLY A 137 -20.30 -21.54 -2.35
C GLY A 137 -21.64 -22.08 -1.87
N GLY A 138 -21.71 -22.75 -0.72
CA GLY A 138 -22.99 -23.16 -0.12
C GLY A 138 -23.89 -21.96 0.19
N LEU A 139 -23.30 -20.87 0.70
CA LEU A 139 -24.01 -19.60 0.86
C LEU A 139 -24.46 -19.03 -0.50
N MET A 140 -23.60 -19.04 -1.52
CA MET A 140 -23.94 -18.54 -2.85
C MET A 140 -25.14 -19.28 -3.46
N ASP A 141 -25.18 -20.60 -3.34
CA ASP A 141 -26.29 -21.44 -3.82
C ASP A 141 -27.59 -21.10 -3.06
N PHE A 142 -27.52 -21.01 -1.72
CA PHE A 142 -28.65 -20.62 -0.88
C PHE A 142 -29.21 -19.25 -1.25
N ILE A 143 -28.36 -18.24 -1.47
CA ILE A 143 -28.79 -16.89 -1.83
C ILE A 143 -29.47 -16.88 -3.20
N LYS A 144 -28.93 -17.61 -4.19
CA LYS A 144 -29.52 -17.71 -5.53
C LYS A 144 -30.90 -18.36 -5.52
N GLU A 145 -31.08 -19.42 -4.72
CA GLU A 145 -32.36 -20.12 -4.59
C GLU A 145 -33.42 -19.27 -3.88
N ASN A 146 -33.02 -18.38 -2.97
CA ASN A 146 -33.92 -17.62 -2.09
C ASN A 146 -33.90 -16.10 -2.36
N LYS A 147 -33.44 -15.68 -3.54
CA LYS A 147 -33.14 -14.27 -3.88
C LYS A 147 -34.26 -13.29 -3.54
N GLU A 148 -35.52 -13.67 -3.80
CA GLU A 148 -36.67 -12.80 -3.55
C GLU A 148 -37.00 -12.60 -2.07
N SER A 149 -36.54 -13.50 -1.20
CA SER A 149 -36.82 -13.48 0.24
C SER A 149 -35.67 -12.88 1.05
N ILE A 150 -34.47 -12.73 0.48
CA ILE A 150 -33.33 -12.20 1.25
C ILE A 150 -33.29 -10.69 1.11
N LEU A 151 -33.49 -10.01 2.23
CA LEU A 151 -33.54 -8.55 2.27
C LEU A 151 -32.14 -7.94 2.34
N GLY A 152 -31.17 -8.65 2.94
CA GLY A 152 -29.80 -8.17 3.07
C GLY A 152 -29.11 -8.61 4.35
N PHE A 153 -27.99 -7.96 4.66
CA PHE A 153 -27.30 -8.17 5.92
C PHE A 153 -28.03 -7.48 7.06
N LEU A 154 -28.18 -8.18 8.18
CA LEU A 154 -28.81 -7.64 9.37
C LEU A 154 -27.97 -7.96 10.59
N ASP A 155 -27.60 -6.96 11.35
CA ASP A 155 -27.10 -7.18 12.69
C ASP A 155 -28.24 -7.05 13.70
N ARG A 156 -28.41 -8.08 14.52
CA ARG A 156 -29.27 -8.03 15.71
C ARG A 156 -28.44 -7.84 16.98
N GLU A 157 -27.11 -7.84 16.87
CA GLU A 157 -26.17 -7.93 17.98
C GLU A 157 -25.24 -6.71 18.19
N TYR A 158 -25.75 -5.64 18.81
CA TYR A 158 -24.98 -4.59 19.46
C TYR A 158 -24.14 -5.11 20.66
N ILE A 159 -22.87 -5.42 20.42
CA ILE A 159 -21.89 -5.71 21.47
C ILE A 159 -21.05 -4.47 21.73
N ASN A 160 -21.29 -3.79 22.86
CA ASN A 160 -20.61 -2.54 23.24
C ASN A 160 -19.08 -2.66 23.42
N GLU A 161 -18.59 -3.88 23.69
CA GLU A 161 -17.16 -4.19 23.78
C GLU A 161 -16.50 -4.37 22.41
N GLU A 162 -17.28 -4.66 21.36
CA GLU A 162 -16.77 -4.86 20.00
C GLU A 162 -16.66 -3.54 19.24
N GLY A 163 -15.45 -3.24 18.75
CA GLY A 163 -15.21 -2.03 17.96
C GLY A 163 -15.80 -2.09 16.53
N ASN A 164 -16.17 -3.27 16.03
CA ASN A 164 -16.73 -3.47 14.69
C ASN A 164 -17.77 -4.59 14.70
N VAL A 165 -18.85 -4.40 13.95
CA VAL A 165 -19.84 -5.44 13.67
C VAL A 165 -19.36 -6.28 12.48
N ILE A 166 -19.43 -7.61 12.62
CA ILE A 166 -19.08 -8.57 11.57
C ILE A 166 -20.37 -9.10 10.95
N TYR A 167 -20.66 -8.76 9.69
CA TYR A 167 -21.82 -9.32 8.95
C TYR A 167 -21.48 -10.61 8.23
N LEU A 168 -20.24 -10.72 7.74
CA LEU A 168 -19.74 -11.89 7.04
C LEU A 168 -18.30 -12.13 7.46
N SER A 169 -17.96 -13.38 7.73
CA SER A 169 -16.58 -13.82 7.90
C SER A 169 -16.40 -15.18 7.27
N SER A 170 -15.52 -15.26 6.28
CA SER A 170 -15.10 -16.52 5.66
C SER A 170 -13.58 -16.55 5.54
N GLY A 171 -13.02 -17.74 5.36
CA GLY A 171 -11.60 -17.87 5.14
C GLY A 171 -11.13 -19.30 5.01
N LYS A 172 -9.87 -19.43 4.60
CA LYS A 172 -9.20 -20.70 4.40
C LYS A 172 -7.74 -20.59 4.79
N LYS A 173 -7.20 -21.65 5.38
CA LYS A 173 -5.78 -21.80 5.71
C LYS A 173 -5.10 -22.72 4.69
N SER A 174 -3.78 -22.60 4.58
CA SER A 174 -2.94 -23.40 3.70
C SER A 174 -3.40 -23.31 2.24
N ILE A 175 -3.47 -22.08 1.72
CA ILE A 175 -3.83 -21.83 0.32
C ILE A 175 -2.74 -22.37 -0.58
N THR A 176 -1.50 -21.94 -0.35
CA THR A 176 -0.28 -22.41 -1.02
C THR A 176 0.86 -22.51 0.01
N ASP A 177 2.03 -22.98 -0.42
CA ASP A 177 3.22 -23.03 0.44
C ASP A 177 3.66 -21.64 0.92
N ASN A 178 3.40 -20.60 0.12
CA ASN A 178 3.70 -19.22 0.45
C ASN A 178 2.52 -18.49 1.13
N ILE A 179 1.29 -18.74 0.68
CA ILE A 179 0.08 -18.09 1.19
C ILE A 179 -0.55 -18.95 2.28
N TYR A 180 -0.34 -18.53 3.53
CA TYR A 180 -0.81 -19.22 4.73
C TYR A 180 -2.31 -19.13 4.92
N SER A 181 -2.92 -17.97 4.68
CA SER A 181 -4.37 -17.83 4.80
C SER A 181 -4.94 -16.74 3.92
N LEU A 182 -6.20 -16.93 3.53
CA LEU A 182 -7.02 -15.92 2.89
C LEU A 182 -8.30 -15.79 3.71
N LYS A 183 -8.66 -14.56 4.09
CA LYS A 183 -9.89 -14.26 4.83
C LYS A 183 -10.66 -13.18 4.10
N LEU A 184 -11.97 -13.34 4.05
CA LEU A 184 -12.90 -12.35 3.52
C LEU A 184 -13.85 -11.95 4.64
N LYS A 185 -14.01 -10.65 4.87
CA LYS A 185 -14.89 -10.12 5.92
C LYS A 185 -15.68 -8.92 5.44
N ILE A 186 -16.94 -8.83 5.84
CA ILE A 186 -17.70 -7.57 5.76
C ILE A 186 -17.87 -7.04 7.17
N LEU A 187 -17.32 -5.85 7.40
CA LEU A 187 -17.28 -5.19 8.70
C LEU A 187 -17.93 -3.81 8.61
N ALA A 188 -18.76 -3.44 9.58
CA ALA A 188 -19.10 -2.04 9.82
C ALA A 188 -18.41 -1.55 11.09
N SER A 189 -17.96 -0.30 11.08
CA SER A 189 -17.37 0.30 12.27
C SER A 189 -18.47 0.82 13.19
N MET A 190 -18.42 0.38 14.44
CA MET A 190 -19.18 0.95 15.54
C MET A 190 -18.31 2.09 16.09
N GLN A 191 -18.52 3.34 15.68
CA GLN A 191 -17.65 4.41 16.17
C GLN A 191 -17.83 4.60 17.69
N GLN A 192 -16.82 4.19 18.47
CA GLN A 192 -16.54 4.76 19.78
C GLN A 192 -16.19 6.25 19.63
N ARG A 193 -17.05 7.15 20.11
CA ARG A 193 -16.67 8.54 20.40
C ARG A 193 -16.95 8.90 21.85
N GLY A 194 -16.02 8.51 22.73
CA GLY A 194 -15.82 9.07 24.06
C GLY A 194 -16.91 8.77 25.08
N PHE A 195 -16.51 8.61 26.34
CA PHE A 195 -17.37 8.41 27.51
C PHE A 195 -18.45 9.49 27.73
N PHE A 196 -18.50 10.54 26.89
CA PHE A 196 -19.29 11.76 27.07
C PHE A 196 -20.45 11.93 26.06
N LEU A 197 -20.55 11.12 25.01
CA LEU A 197 -21.56 11.27 23.93
C LEU A 197 -22.33 9.96 23.65
N GLN A 198 -22.83 9.30 24.70
CA GLN A 198 -23.65 8.08 24.63
C GLN A 198 -25.03 8.25 23.94
N GLN A 199 -25.32 9.37 23.27
CA GLN A 199 -26.65 9.67 22.72
C GLN A 199 -26.78 9.54 21.19
N GLU A 200 -25.69 9.36 20.44
CA GLU A 200 -25.78 9.19 18.98
C GLU A 200 -24.73 8.18 18.47
N HIS A 201 -25.03 6.88 18.60
CA HIS A 201 -24.32 5.85 17.86
C HIS A 201 -24.86 5.82 16.41
N LYS A 202 -23.96 5.75 15.42
CA LYS A 202 -24.31 5.56 14.00
C LYS A 202 -23.34 4.56 13.40
N TYR A 203 -23.85 3.57 12.68
CA TYR A 203 -23.03 2.65 11.90
C TYR A 203 -22.28 3.45 10.83
N TYR A 204 -20.95 3.36 10.82
CA TYR A 204 -20.18 3.79 9.66
C TYR A 204 -20.17 2.63 8.68
N GLY A 205 -20.62 2.89 7.44
CA GLY A 205 -21.11 1.85 6.55
C GLY A 205 -20.15 0.68 6.28
N PRO A 206 -20.70 -0.49 5.89
CA PRO A 206 -19.99 -1.73 5.63
C PRO A 206 -18.78 -1.57 4.72
N GLN A 207 -17.75 -2.35 5.03
CA GLN A 207 -16.49 -2.40 4.31
C GLN A 207 -16.14 -3.85 4.08
N LEU A 208 -15.78 -4.16 2.84
CA LEU A 208 -15.24 -5.46 2.47
C LEU A 208 -13.73 -5.46 2.72
N TYR A 209 -13.27 -6.49 3.42
CA TYR A 209 -11.86 -6.75 3.70
C TYR A 209 -11.46 -8.10 3.14
N ILE A 210 -10.46 -8.10 2.28
CA ILE A 210 -9.76 -9.31 1.83
C ILE A 210 -8.38 -9.27 2.46
N ILE A 211 -8.09 -10.25 3.31
CA ILE A 211 -6.85 -10.32 4.09
C ILE A 211 -6.09 -11.58 3.67
N ILE A 212 -4.93 -11.36 3.07
CA ILE A 212 -4.04 -12.41 2.59
C ILE A 212 -2.80 -12.41 3.47
N GLU A 213 -2.53 -13.53 4.10
CA GLU A 213 -1.35 -13.75 4.93
C GLU A 213 -0.38 -14.66 4.18
N SER A 214 0.82 -14.17 3.90
CA SER A 214 1.86 -14.88 3.15
C SER A 214 3.23 -14.81 3.83
N LYS A 215 4.20 -15.59 3.36
CA LYS A 215 5.60 -15.49 3.80
C LYS A 215 6.31 -14.33 3.09
N THR A 216 6.05 -14.14 1.80
CA THR A 216 6.57 -13.02 1.00
C THR A 216 5.45 -12.28 0.27
N THR A 217 5.69 -11.02 -0.08
CA THR A 217 4.79 -10.18 -0.89
C THR A 217 4.97 -10.37 -2.38
N ASP A 218 6.08 -11.01 -2.77
CA ASP A 218 6.47 -11.29 -4.15
C ASP A 218 6.08 -12.74 -4.45
N ASP A 219 4.89 -12.92 -5.03
CA ASP A 219 4.31 -14.23 -5.32
C ASP A 219 3.41 -14.14 -6.55
N ASP A 220 3.68 -14.97 -7.55
CA ASP A 220 2.96 -14.96 -8.82
C ASP A 220 1.44 -15.19 -8.64
N LYS A 221 1.03 -16.02 -7.67
CA LYS A 221 -0.39 -16.28 -7.42
C LYS A 221 -1.04 -15.14 -6.67
N LEU A 222 -0.33 -14.45 -5.78
CA LEU A 222 -0.82 -13.21 -5.18
C LEU A 222 -1.05 -12.14 -6.26
N PHE A 223 -0.10 -11.97 -7.18
CA PHE A 223 -0.22 -11.00 -8.27
C PHE A 223 -1.32 -11.37 -9.27
N ALA A 224 -1.45 -12.65 -9.62
CA ALA A 224 -2.55 -13.13 -10.43
C ALA A 224 -3.90 -12.88 -9.75
N PHE A 225 -4.00 -13.08 -8.43
CA PHE A 225 -5.21 -12.79 -7.67
C PHE A 225 -5.54 -11.30 -7.64
N LEU A 226 -4.55 -10.42 -7.45
CA LEU A 226 -4.77 -8.97 -7.53
C LEU A 226 -5.27 -8.56 -8.92
N LYS A 227 -4.69 -9.13 -9.98
CA LYS A 227 -5.11 -8.85 -11.35
C LYS A 227 -6.53 -9.33 -11.64
N GLU A 228 -6.91 -10.50 -11.12
CA GLU A 228 -8.28 -11.04 -11.23
C GLU A 228 -9.30 -10.15 -10.51
N LEU A 229 -8.88 -9.46 -9.45
CA LEU A 229 -9.67 -8.42 -8.76
C LEU A 229 -9.57 -7.03 -9.42
N GLU A 230 -9.04 -6.95 -10.64
CA GLU A 230 -8.85 -5.71 -11.40
C GLU A 230 -7.90 -4.68 -10.72
N ILE A 231 -7.03 -5.14 -9.82
CA ILE A 231 -6.02 -4.31 -9.17
C ILE A 231 -4.70 -4.38 -9.96
N ASP A 232 -4.37 -3.28 -10.64
CA ASP A 232 -3.10 -3.11 -11.36
C ASP A 232 -1.94 -2.88 -10.38
N TRP A 233 -1.42 -3.98 -9.84
CA TRP A 233 -0.31 -3.97 -8.91
C TRP A 233 0.97 -3.41 -9.56
N GLU A 234 1.24 -3.67 -10.84
CA GLU A 234 2.44 -3.21 -11.54
C GLU A 234 2.50 -1.68 -11.54
N LEU A 235 1.39 -1.02 -11.90
CA LEU A 235 1.28 0.43 -11.88
C LEU A 235 1.42 1.00 -10.48
N ILE A 236 0.85 0.33 -9.48
CA ILE A 236 0.93 0.70 -8.06
C ILE A 236 2.40 0.68 -7.58
N PHE A 237 3.15 -0.38 -7.88
CA PHE A 237 4.57 -0.48 -7.53
C PHE A 237 5.44 0.49 -8.34
N PHE A 238 5.13 0.69 -9.63
CA PHE A 238 5.82 1.66 -10.47
C PHE A 238 5.66 3.09 -9.93
N ARG A 239 4.44 3.49 -9.59
CA ARG A 239 4.14 4.80 -8.96
C ARG A 239 4.86 4.97 -7.64
N ARG A 240 4.89 3.93 -6.79
CA ARG A 240 5.65 3.97 -5.52
C ARG A 240 7.13 4.22 -5.79
N ARG A 241 7.72 3.50 -6.75
CA ARG A 241 9.14 3.65 -7.10
C ARG A 241 9.44 5.05 -7.61
N LEU A 242 8.62 5.57 -8.53
CA LEU A 242 8.75 6.95 -9.01
C LEU A 242 8.62 7.95 -7.86
N ALA A 243 7.58 7.87 -7.04
CA ALA A 243 7.38 8.81 -5.93
C ALA A 243 8.55 8.84 -4.94
N ILE A 244 9.19 7.70 -4.67
CA ILE A 244 10.39 7.64 -3.82
C ILE A 244 11.59 8.33 -4.51
N HIS A 245 11.77 8.12 -5.81
CA HIS A 245 12.83 8.76 -6.58
C HIS A 245 12.59 10.27 -6.75
N ASP A 246 11.36 10.68 -7.04
CA ASP A 246 10.93 12.08 -7.06
C ASP A 246 11.17 12.74 -5.70
N TRP A 247 11.00 12.02 -4.58
CA TRP A 247 11.31 12.56 -3.26
C TRP A 247 12.81 12.83 -3.08
N THR A 248 13.65 11.92 -3.58
CA THR A 248 15.11 12.11 -3.57
C THR A 248 15.49 13.31 -4.42
N GLU A 249 14.89 13.46 -5.59
CA GLU A 249 15.04 14.61 -6.48
C GLU A 249 14.61 15.90 -5.76
N ILE A 250 13.39 15.96 -5.22
CA ILE A 250 12.85 17.11 -4.47
C ILE A 250 13.74 17.47 -3.28
N GLU A 251 14.23 16.50 -2.52
CA GLU A 251 15.12 16.74 -1.36
C GLU A 251 16.48 17.28 -1.78
N CYS A 252 17.03 16.81 -2.90
CA CYS A 252 18.30 17.26 -3.44
C CYS A 252 18.19 18.65 -4.10
N GLU A 253 17.06 18.95 -4.77
CA GLU A 253 16.81 20.28 -5.35
C GLU A 253 16.57 21.34 -4.27
N LYS A 254 15.90 20.98 -3.16
CA LYS A 254 15.65 21.90 -2.06
C LYS A 254 16.85 22.13 -1.14
N ASN A 255 17.76 21.17 -1.04
CA ASN A 255 18.88 21.24 -0.10
C ASN A 255 20.20 20.78 -0.75
N SER A 256 21.13 21.73 -0.90
CA SER A 256 22.45 21.48 -1.46
C SER A 256 23.28 20.44 -0.70
N GLU A 257 23.07 20.30 0.62
CA GLU A 257 23.79 19.30 1.41
C GLU A 257 23.27 17.88 1.13
N ASN A 258 21.97 17.74 0.89
CA ASN A 258 21.39 16.47 0.44
C ASN A 258 21.93 16.09 -0.93
N LEU A 259 22.00 17.04 -1.87
CA LEU A 259 22.60 16.82 -3.19
C LEU A 259 24.07 16.36 -3.07
N LYS A 260 24.89 17.03 -2.24
CA LYS A 260 26.30 16.62 -2.03
C LYS A 260 26.42 15.21 -1.47
N ASN A 261 25.60 14.87 -0.47
CA ASN A 261 25.61 13.53 0.13
C ASN A 261 25.20 12.47 -0.89
N TYR A 262 24.13 12.73 -1.64
CA TYR A 262 23.66 11.85 -2.70
C TYR A 262 24.76 11.60 -3.75
N LEU A 263 25.39 12.66 -4.27
CA LEU A 263 26.43 12.54 -5.29
C LEU A 263 27.65 11.77 -4.78
N ARG A 264 28.06 11.97 -3.52
CA ARG A 264 29.17 11.22 -2.91
C ARG A 264 28.88 9.74 -2.72
N THR A 265 27.68 9.42 -2.28
CA THR A 265 27.29 8.03 -2.04
C THR A 265 27.15 7.27 -3.35
N LYS A 266 26.64 7.91 -4.41
CA LYS A 266 26.40 7.27 -5.71
C LYS A 266 27.65 7.20 -6.59
N HIS A 267 28.55 8.18 -6.52
CA HIS A 267 29.71 8.30 -7.39
C HIS A 267 31.01 8.32 -6.59
N GLU A 268 31.51 7.13 -6.22
CA GLU A 268 32.63 6.98 -5.28
C GLU A 268 33.96 7.60 -5.75
N THR A 269 34.18 7.75 -7.06
CA THR A 269 35.42 8.35 -7.62
C THR A 269 35.44 9.88 -7.58
N LEU A 270 34.30 10.53 -7.29
CA LEU A 270 34.20 11.99 -7.17
C LEU A 270 34.60 12.41 -5.75
N ASN A 271 35.65 13.24 -5.66
CA ASN A 271 36.17 13.65 -4.35
C ASN A 271 35.40 14.86 -3.79
N TYR A 272 35.79 15.30 -2.57
CA TYR A 272 35.15 16.41 -1.88
C TYR A 272 35.07 17.69 -2.74
N PHE A 273 36.13 18.01 -3.49
CA PHE A 273 36.22 19.21 -4.31
C PHE A 273 35.37 19.10 -5.58
N ASP A 274 35.38 17.94 -6.23
CA ASP A 274 34.58 17.67 -7.43
C ASP A 274 33.09 17.88 -7.14
N VAL A 275 32.58 17.23 -6.09
CA VAL A 275 31.17 17.31 -5.70
C VAL A 275 30.78 18.74 -5.34
N ASN A 276 31.62 19.48 -4.62
CA ASN A 276 31.34 20.88 -4.30
C ASN A 276 31.32 21.79 -5.54
N ASN A 277 32.21 21.55 -6.51
CA ASN A 277 32.25 22.33 -7.73
C ASN A 277 31.04 22.02 -8.63
N ILE A 278 30.62 20.75 -8.73
CA ILE A 278 29.37 20.35 -9.40
C ILE A 278 28.18 21.04 -8.74
N THR A 279 28.02 20.90 -7.41
CA THR A 279 26.91 21.52 -6.68
C THR A 279 26.90 23.04 -6.82
N ARG A 280 28.07 23.69 -6.77
CA ARG A 280 28.17 25.15 -6.96
C ARG A 280 27.69 25.57 -8.35
N LEU A 281 28.07 24.84 -9.39
CA LEU A 281 27.68 25.15 -10.77
C LEU A 281 26.18 24.92 -10.99
N VAL A 282 25.63 23.83 -10.44
CA VAL A 282 24.19 23.51 -10.47
C VAL A 282 23.37 24.59 -9.81
N ILE A 283 23.76 25.03 -8.61
CA ILE A 283 23.05 26.10 -7.86
C ILE A 283 23.14 27.44 -8.60
N LYS A 284 24.34 27.80 -9.10
CA LYS A 284 24.55 29.06 -9.83
C LYS A 284 23.62 29.19 -11.04
N ASN A 285 23.38 28.07 -11.72
CA ASN A 285 22.62 28.02 -12.97
C ASN A 285 21.17 27.52 -12.79
N ASN A 286 20.75 27.29 -11.55
CA ASN A 286 19.44 26.71 -11.21
C ASN A 286 19.10 25.45 -12.04
N LEU A 287 20.09 24.56 -12.19
CA LEU A 287 19.94 23.33 -12.98
C LEU A 287 19.17 22.27 -12.16
N PRO A 288 18.27 21.50 -12.80
CA PRO A 288 17.49 20.47 -12.11
C PRO A 288 18.39 19.32 -11.65
N PHE A 289 17.91 18.55 -10.67
CA PHE A 289 18.66 17.43 -10.10
C PHE A 289 19.12 16.41 -11.15
N ILE A 290 18.27 16.12 -12.14
CA ILE A 290 18.60 15.19 -13.23
C ILE A 290 19.84 15.63 -14.03
N VAL A 291 20.08 16.95 -14.17
CA VAL A 291 21.30 17.47 -14.81
C VAL A 291 22.51 17.23 -13.90
N ALA A 292 22.37 17.49 -12.59
CA ALA A 292 23.44 17.25 -11.61
C ALA A 292 23.86 15.77 -11.55
N ASP A 293 22.89 14.84 -11.55
CA ASP A 293 23.12 13.39 -11.57
C ASP A 293 23.81 12.95 -12.88
N LYS A 294 23.38 13.50 -14.02
CA LYS A 294 23.99 13.18 -15.32
C LYS A 294 25.40 13.75 -15.46
N MET A 295 25.65 14.98 -15.01
CA MET A 295 26.98 15.57 -14.95
C MET A 295 27.93 14.70 -14.11
N ALA A 296 27.50 14.32 -12.91
CA ALA A 296 28.29 13.49 -12.02
C ALA A 296 28.57 12.10 -12.62
N SER A 297 27.60 11.52 -13.33
CA SER A 297 27.79 10.25 -14.04
C SER A 297 28.84 10.34 -15.15
N LEU A 298 28.82 11.40 -15.97
CA LEU A 298 29.82 11.62 -17.04
C LEU A 298 31.22 11.77 -16.46
N LEU A 299 31.36 12.60 -15.41
CA LEU A 299 32.64 12.84 -14.76
C LEU A 299 33.16 11.61 -14.00
N TYR A 300 32.26 10.83 -13.40
CA TYR A 300 32.58 9.56 -12.75
C TYR A 300 33.17 8.56 -13.74
N GLN A 301 32.56 8.43 -14.92
CA GLN A 301 33.05 7.57 -15.99
C GLN A 301 34.42 8.05 -16.48
N MET A 302 34.57 9.36 -16.71
CA MET A 302 35.84 9.96 -17.12
C MET A 302 36.99 9.66 -16.15
N LYS A 303 36.76 9.80 -14.84
CA LYS A 303 37.79 9.48 -13.82
C LYS A 303 38.08 7.99 -13.74
N SER A 304 37.06 7.16 -13.89
CA SER A 304 37.22 5.70 -13.88
C SER A 304 38.11 5.24 -15.04
N ASP A 305 37.84 5.71 -16.26
CA ASP A 305 38.62 5.31 -17.44
C ASP A 305 40.07 5.85 -17.38
N ARG A 306 40.26 7.08 -16.88
CA ARG A 306 41.61 7.62 -16.64
C ARG A 306 42.39 6.84 -15.59
N SER A 307 41.74 6.37 -14.51
CA SER A 307 42.43 5.54 -13.52
C SER A 307 42.91 4.20 -14.09
N VAL A 308 42.13 3.61 -15.00
CA VAL A 308 42.52 2.39 -15.72
C VAL A 308 43.69 2.68 -16.67
N GLN A 309 43.65 3.81 -17.39
CA GLN A 309 44.65 4.18 -18.38
C GLN A 309 46.00 4.58 -17.78
N PHE A 310 45.99 5.30 -16.65
CA PHE A 310 47.19 5.88 -16.04
C PHE A 310 47.68 5.14 -14.79
N GLN A 311 46.95 4.13 -14.31
CA GLN A 311 47.22 3.41 -13.04
C GLN A 311 47.28 4.35 -11.81
N GLU A 312 46.47 5.40 -11.82
CA GLU A 312 46.37 6.38 -10.75
C GLU A 312 45.07 6.21 -9.96
N ASP A 313 45.08 6.59 -8.67
CA ASP A 313 43.87 6.57 -7.85
C ASP A 313 42.89 7.65 -8.31
N SER A 314 41.76 7.23 -8.90
CA SER A 314 40.70 8.11 -9.43
C SER A 314 40.15 9.08 -8.40
N TYR A 315 40.20 8.75 -7.10
CA TYR A 315 39.72 9.63 -6.03
C TYR A 315 40.69 10.80 -5.77
N SER A 316 41.99 10.57 -5.93
CA SER A 316 43.04 11.52 -5.55
C SER A 316 43.15 12.74 -6.47
N ILE A 317 42.76 12.59 -7.74
CA ILE A 317 42.87 13.63 -8.76
C ILE A 317 41.62 14.50 -8.71
N THR A 318 41.79 15.81 -8.56
CA THR A 318 40.67 16.77 -8.59
C THR A 318 40.40 17.22 -10.02
N LEU A 319 39.13 17.24 -10.41
CA LEU A 319 38.70 17.70 -11.72
C LEU A 319 38.90 19.21 -11.87
N LYS A 320 39.30 19.62 -13.07
CA LYS A 320 39.37 21.03 -13.45
C LYS A 320 37.97 21.59 -13.60
N LYS A 321 37.79 22.87 -13.27
CA LYS A 321 36.50 23.56 -13.47
C LYS A 321 36.02 23.50 -14.93
N ALA A 322 36.93 23.50 -15.89
CA ALA A 322 36.63 23.36 -17.32
C ALA A 322 36.00 22.00 -17.67
N GLU A 323 36.41 20.92 -17.00
CA GLU A 323 35.84 19.57 -17.20
C GLU A 323 34.41 19.50 -16.65
N ILE A 324 34.18 20.12 -15.49
CA ILE A 324 32.84 20.21 -14.88
C ILE A 324 31.92 21.08 -15.74
N ALA A 325 32.45 22.17 -16.32
CA ALA A 325 31.74 23.02 -17.25
C ALA A 325 31.34 22.30 -18.54
N ALA A 326 32.27 21.53 -19.13
CA ALA A 326 32.02 20.68 -20.29
C ALA A 326 30.94 19.62 -20.00
N ALA A 327 31.02 18.94 -18.86
CA ALA A 327 30.02 17.97 -18.44
C ALA A 327 28.63 18.61 -18.24
N ALA A 328 28.56 19.86 -17.75
CA ALA A 328 27.30 20.59 -17.62
C ALA A 328 26.63 20.85 -18.97
N ARG A 329 27.39 21.33 -19.96
CA ARG A 329 26.86 21.59 -21.32
C ARG A 329 26.41 20.31 -21.99
N LEU A 330 27.20 19.24 -21.90
CA LEU A 330 26.82 17.94 -22.43
C LEU A 330 25.59 17.37 -21.75
N ALA A 331 25.50 17.44 -20.41
CA ALA A 331 24.32 16.98 -19.68
C ALA A 331 23.06 17.76 -20.07
N CYS A 332 23.14 19.09 -20.17
CA CYS A 332 22.02 19.91 -20.67
C CYS A 332 21.63 19.56 -22.11
N ALA A 333 22.62 19.37 -23.00
CA ALA A 333 22.37 19.00 -24.39
C ALA A 333 21.71 17.62 -24.52
N TYR A 334 22.20 16.61 -23.79
CA TYR A 334 21.62 15.26 -23.80
C TYR A 334 20.19 15.22 -23.23
N LEU A 335 19.88 16.10 -22.28
CA LEU A 335 18.56 16.19 -21.66
C LEU A 335 17.62 17.18 -22.38
N GLY A 336 18.06 17.79 -23.48
CA GLY A 336 17.27 18.74 -24.26
C GLY A 336 16.98 20.07 -23.56
N ILE A 337 17.77 20.44 -22.55
CA ILE A 337 17.60 21.66 -21.76
C ILE A 337 18.33 22.81 -22.44
N GLN A 338 17.57 23.79 -22.94
CA GLN A 338 18.10 24.99 -23.62
C GLN A 338 18.51 26.10 -22.64
N THR A 339 19.36 25.77 -21.66
CA THR A 339 19.89 26.75 -20.71
C THR A 339 21.33 27.10 -21.08
N GLU A 340 21.63 28.38 -21.30
CA GLU A 340 23.02 28.84 -21.39
C GLU A 340 23.65 28.77 -20.00
N VAL A 341 24.58 27.84 -19.82
CA VAL A 341 25.25 27.63 -18.53
C VAL A 341 26.32 28.71 -18.34
N GLU A 342 26.20 29.48 -17.26
CA GLU A 342 27.17 30.49 -16.84
C GLU A 342 28.35 29.87 -16.08
N PHE A 343 29.55 30.09 -16.60
CA PHE A 343 30.81 29.64 -16.02
C PHE A 343 31.55 30.79 -15.31
N ASP A 344 32.61 30.47 -14.58
CA ASP A 344 33.48 31.49 -13.99
C ASP A 344 34.36 32.12 -15.08
N GLN A 345 34.68 33.42 -14.96
CA GLN A 345 35.42 34.20 -15.96
C GLN A 345 36.87 33.71 -16.20
N ASP A 346 37.39 32.85 -15.31
CA ASP A 346 38.72 32.25 -15.39
C ASP A 346 38.78 31.00 -16.29
N ILE A 347 37.67 30.58 -16.91
CA ILE A 347 37.58 29.37 -17.73
C ILE A 347 37.58 29.72 -19.21
N SER A 348 38.55 29.18 -19.95
CA SER A 348 38.63 29.35 -21.42
C SER A 348 37.61 28.47 -22.13
N MET A 349 36.87 29.04 -23.08
CA MET A 349 35.95 28.29 -23.96
C MET A 349 36.67 27.23 -24.79
N ALA A 350 37.95 27.43 -25.13
CA ALA A 350 38.74 26.44 -25.86
C ALA A 350 38.99 25.17 -25.02
N ASP A 351 39.17 25.33 -23.71
CA ASP A 351 39.35 24.19 -22.80
C ASP A 351 38.04 23.44 -22.59
N ILE A 352 36.90 24.15 -22.48
CA ILE A 352 35.58 23.54 -22.38
C ILE A 352 35.29 22.67 -23.61
N LEU A 353 35.48 23.20 -24.82
CA LEU A 353 35.23 22.46 -26.07
C LEU A 353 36.12 21.22 -26.20
N LYS A 354 37.40 21.33 -25.79
CA LYS A 354 38.31 20.18 -25.76
C LYS A 354 37.82 19.06 -24.84
N TYR A 355 37.36 19.41 -23.64
CA TYR A 355 36.86 18.42 -22.69
C TYR A 355 35.46 17.89 -23.05
N GLU A 356 34.65 18.66 -23.76
CA GLU A 356 33.41 18.16 -24.35
C GLU A 356 33.69 17.08 -25.40
N GLU A 357 34.66 17.31 -26.27
CA GLU A 357 35.08 16.33 -27.27
C GLU A 357 35.67 15.06 -26.61
N GLU A 358 36.45 15.22 -25.54
CA GLU A 358 36.94 14.09 -24.74
C GLU A 358 35.78 13.29 -24.14
N LEU A 359 34.85 13.94 -23.43
CA LEU A 359 33.69 13.29 -22.80
C LEU A 359 32.70 12.65 -23.80
N THR A 360 32.66 13.13 -25.04
CA THR A 360 31.77 12.58 -26.09
C THR A 360 32.37 11.35 -26.77
N ASN A 361 33.70 11.21 -26.73
CA ASN A 361 34.44 10.12 -27.38
C ASN A 361 34.79 8.96 -26.44
N MET A 362 34.23 8.97 -25.22
CA MET A 362 34.30 7.89 -24.21
C MET A 362 33.02 7.06 -24.25
#